data_AF-A0A432R100-F1
#
_entry.id   AF-A0A432R100-F1
#
_cell.length_a   1.000
_cell.length_b   1.000
_cell.length_c   1.000
_cell.angle_alpha   90.00
_cell.angle_beta   90.00
_cell.angle_gamma   90.00
#
_symmetry.space_group_name_H-M   'P 1'
#
loop_
_entity.id
_entity.type
_entity.pdbx_description
1 polymer ?
#
loop_
_entity_poly.entity_id
_entity_poly.type
_entity_poly.pdbx_seq_one_letter_code
_entity_poly.pdbx_strand_id
1 'polypeptide(L)'
;QVHELFDPEVNYEFGSYYIKELLKEFKLFPVAAAAYNAGPTRIRKALKKFGEIKTPYDLVIFVDFYIPFQETRNYVKRVTVNYYFYSKLYGKGDEWRIFSPTSRGKATARTP
;
A
#
# COMPACT_ATOMS: atom_id res chain seq x y z
N GLN A 1 7.00 14.86 -25.43
CA GLN A 1 7.58 13.98 -24.38
C GLN A 1 6.94 14.11 -22.99
N VAL A 2 6.45 15.28 -22.52
CA VAL A 2 5.69 15.35 -21.24
C VAL A 2 4.16 15.29 -21.44
N HIS A 3 3.67 15.61 -22.64
CA HIS A 3 2.24 15.62 -22.95
C HIS A 3 1.56 14.24 -22.90
N GLU A 4 2.31 13.16 -23.11
CA GLU A 4 1.80 11.78 -23.05
C GLU A 4 1.44 11.34 -21.63
N LEU A 5 1.96 11.98 -20.58
CA LEU A 5 1.54 11.68 -19.20
C LEU A 5 0.13 12.18 -18.88
N PHE A 6 -0.40 13.10 -19.69
CA PHE A 6 -1.80 13.53 -19.60
C PHE A 6 -2.73 12.62 -20.40
N ASP A 7 -2.19 11.72 -21.22
CA ASP A 7 -2.98 10.66 -21.84
C ASP A 7 -3.36 9.64 -20.76
N PRO A 8 -4.67 9.38 -20.53
CA PRO A 8 -5.11 8.47 -19.48
C PRO A 8 -4.62 7.04 -19.64
N GLU A 9 -4.50 6.53 -20.87
CA GLU A 9 -4.09 5.15 -21.13
C GLU A 9 -2.61 4.97 -20.78
N VAL A 10 -1.76 5.90 -21.25
CA VAL A 10 -0.34 5.91 -20.94
C VAL A 10 -0.10 6.08 -19.44
N ASN A 11 -0.78 7.03 -18.80
CA ASN A 11 -0.66 7.26 -17.36
C ASN A 11 -1.04 6.02 -16.55
N TYR A 12 -2.14 5.37 -16.93
CA TYR A 12 -2.62 4.15 -16.29
C TYR A 12 -1.62 3.00 -16.43
N GLU A 13 -1.04 2.79 -17.62
CA GLU A 13 -0.08 1.70 -17.85
C GLU A 13 1.19 1.89 -17.00
N PHE A 14 1.80 3.08 -17.05
CA PHE A 14 2.99 3.37 -16.26
C PHE A 14 2.72 3.34 -14.76
N GLY A 15 1.59 3.91 -14.31
CA GLY A 15 1.19 3.89 -12.91
C GLY A 15 0.99 2.47 -12.39
N SER A 16 0.29 1.63 -13.16
CA SER A 16 0.03 0.22 -12.85
C SER A 16 1.32 -0.60 -12.82
N TYR A 17 2.21 -0.40 -13.79
CA TYR A 17 3.52 -1.03 -13.81
C TYR A 17 4.33 -0.65 -12.57
N TYR A 18 4.40 0.65 -12.25
CA TYR A 18 5.24 1.13 -11.16
C TYR A 18 4.75 0.65 -9.79
N ILE A 19 3.43 0.74 -9.51
CA ILE A 19 2.89 0.25 -8.23
C ILE A 19 3.04 -1.27 -8.09
N LYS A 20 2.98 -2.03 -9.19
CA LYS A 20 3.24 -3.47 -9.20
C LYS A 20 4.67 -3.80 -8.78
N GLU A 21 5.67 -3.06 -9.27
CA GLU A 21 7.07 -3.24 -8.86
C GLU A 21 7.25 -2.89 -7.38
N LEU A 22 6.63 -1.82 -6.89
CA LEU A 22 6.68 -1.46 -5.47
C LEU A 22 6.00 -2.52 -4.58
N LEU A 23 4.88 -3.11 -5.03
CA LEU A 23 4.22 -4.20 -4.32
C LEU A 23 5.09 -5.46 -4.28
N LYS A 24 5.83 -5.76 -5.36
CA LYS A 24 6.81 -6.86 -5.35
C LYS A 24 7.92 -6.62 -4.34
N GLU A 25 8.39 -5.39 -4.18
CA GLU A 25 9.43 -5.04 -3.21
C GLU A 25 8.90 -5.08 -1.77
N PHE A 26 7.85 -4.30 -1.47
CA PHE A 26 7.43 -4.04 -0.10
C PHE A 26 6.39 -5.01 0.45
N LYS A 27 5.75 -5.82 -0.41
CA LYS A 27 4.73 -6.85 -0.09
C LYS A 27 3.44 -6.39 0.57
N LEU A 28 3.45 -5.22 1.22
CA LEU A 28 2.31 -4.60 1.88
C LEU A 28 1.88 -3.37 1.09
N PHE A 29 0.61 -3.30 0.73
CA PHE A 29 0.09 -2.19 -0.08
C PHE A 29 0.28 -0.79 0.52
N PRO A 30 0.08 -0.52 1.83
CA PRO A 30 0.31 0.82 2.38
C PRO A 30 1.76 1.25 2.26
N VAL A 31 2.68 0.30 2.41
CA VAL A 31 4.12 0.55 2.31
C VAL A 31 4.50 0.83 0.86
N ALA A 32 3.94 0.06 -0.10
CA ALA A 32 4.08 0.35 -1.52
C ALA A 32 3.46 1.70 -1.92
N ALA A 33 2.29 2.05 -1.39
CA ALA A 33 1.64 3.34 -1.62
C ALA A 33 2.47 4.50 -1.03
N ALA A 34 3.07 4.32 0.14
CA ALA A 34 4.00 5.28 0.72
C ALA A 34 5.22 5.48 -0.20
N ALA A 35 5.73 4.39 -0.78
CA ALA A 35 6.88 4.43 -1.68
C ALA A 35 6.55 5.08 -3.02
N TYR A 36 5.32 4.91 -3.50
CA TYR A 36 4.82 5.57 -4.70
C TYR A 36 4.80 7.10 -4.52
N ASN A 37 4.37 7.58 -3.34
CA ASN A 37 4.27 9.01 -3.07
C ASN A 37 5.60 9.66 -2.61
N ALA A 38 6.34 9.03 -1.69
CA ALA A 38 7.55 9.61 -1.10
C ALA A 38 8.86 9.10 -1.74
N GLY A 39 8.78 8.12 -2.63
CA GLY A 39 9.90 7.43 -3.25
C GLY A 39 10.42 6.24 -2.42
N PRO A 40 10.78 5.11 -3.07
CA PRO A 40 11.15 3.87 -2.40
C PRO A 40 12.39 3.99 -1.51
N THR A 41 13.37 4.83 -1.90
CA THR A 41 14.58 5.06 -1.09
C THR A 41 14.27 5.63 0.29
N ARG A 42 13.27 6.51 0.41
CA ARG A 42 12.86 7.08 1.70
C ARG A 42 12.15 6.04 2.56
N ILE A 43 11.27 5.25 1.94
CA ILE A 43 10.53 4.19 2.64
C ILE A 43 11.47 3.07 3.11
N ARG A 44 12.46 2.66 2.31
CA ARG A 44 13.51 1.72 2.76
C ARG A 44 14.26 2.25 3.98
N LYS A 45 14.64 3.54 3.99
CA LYS A 45 15.31 4.17 5.14
C LYS A 45 14.40 4.20 6.38
N ALA A 46 13.11 4.48 6.21
CA ALA A 46 12.14 4.46 7.30
C ALA A 46 11.97 3.04 7.86
N LEU A 47 11.81 2.04 7.00
CA LEU A 47 11.70 0.63 7.41
C LEU A 47 12.98 0.14 8.11
N LYS A 48 14.16 0.53 7.63
CA LYS A 48 15.43 0.19 8.29
C LYS A 48 15.48 0.73 9.73
N LYS A 49 14.86 1.89 10.00
CA LYS A 49 14.75 2.47 11.35
C LYS A 49 13.66 1.82 12.19
N PHE A 50 12.55 1.43 11.57
CA PHE A 50 11.40 0.83 12.24
C PHE A 50 11.64 -0.64 12.63
N GLY A 51 12.17 -1.41 11.69
CA GLY A 51 12.23 -2.87 11.76
C GLY A 51 11.14 -3.52 10.89
N GLU A 52 10.79 -4.76 11.24
CA GLU A 52 9.82 -5.56 10.51
C GLU A 52 8.37 -5.22 10.92
N ILE A 53 7.47 -5.10 9.95
CA ILE A 53 6.02 -4.95 10.18
C ILE A 53 5.41 -6.34 10.26
N LYS A 54 5.04 -6.79 11.47
CA LYS A 54 4.48 -8.13 11.70
C LYS A 54 2.98 -8.11 11.92
N THR A 55 2.48 -7.01 12.46
CA THR A 55 1.08 -6.83 12.84
C THR A 55 0.47 -5.60 12.18
N PRO A 56 -0.87 -5.52 12.11
CA PRO A 56 -1.54 -4.28 11.72
C PRO A 56 -1.20 -3.08 12.63
N TYR A 57 -0.89 -3.32 13.90
CA TYR A 57 -0.47 -2.26 14.83
C TYR A 57 0.91 -1.70 14.47
N ASP A 58 1.87 -2.57 14.15
CA ASP A 58 3.20 -2.18 13.65
C ASP A 58 3.08 -1.30 12.41
N LEU A 59 2.17 -1.66 11.50
CA LEU A 59 1.93 -0.90 10.28
C LEU A 59 1.41 0.51 10.59
N VAL A 60 0.50 0.66 11.55
CA VAL A 60 0.00 1.97 11.98
C VAL A 60 1.13 2.80 12.59
N ILE A 61 1.95 2.23 13.48
CA ILE A 61 3.10 2.94 14.06
C ILE A 61 4.07 3.38 12.96
N PHE A 62 4.41 2.47 12.05
CA PHE A 62 5.31 2.76 10.94
C PHE A 62 4.80 3.94 10.11
N VAL A 63 3.53 3.92 9.72
CA VAL A 63 2.92 4.99 8.93
C VAL A 63 2.91 6.30 9.72
N ASP A 64 2.50 6.29 10.98
CA ASP A 64 2.26 7.53 11.73
C ASP A 64 3.53 8.19 12.28
N PHE A 65 4.55 7.40 12.60
CA PHE A 65 5.75 7.90 13.29
C PHE A 65 7.03 7.83 12.46
N TYR A 66 7.13 6.91 11.48
CA TYR A 66 8.41 6.67 10.76
C TYR A 66 8.43 7.25 9.35
N ILE A 67 7.27 7.46 8.71
CA ILE A 67 7.17 8.23 7.48
C ILE A 67 7.31 9.72 7.85
N PRO A 68 8.32 10.46 7.36
CA PRO A 68 8.63 11.80 7.86
C PRO A 68 7.64 12.87 7.42
N PHE A 69 6.99 12.70 6.26
CA PHE A 69 6.11 13.72 5.68
C PHE A 69 4.66 13.47 6.05
N GLN A 70 4.03 14.47 6.68
CA GLN A 70 2.59 14.42 7.00
C GLN A 70 1.72 14.18 5.76
N GLU A 71 2.09 14.78 4.62
CA GLU A 71 1.41 14.57 3.35
C GLU A 71 1.38 13.09 2.97
N THR A 72 2.53 12.41 3.03
CA THR A 72 2.63 10.97 2.71
C THR A 72 1.83 10.13 3.71
N ARG A 73 1.84 10.48 5.00
CA ARG A 73 1.00 9.78 6.01
C ARG A 73 -0.48 9.87 5.64
N ASN A 74 -0.95 11.08 5.32
CA ASN A 74 -2.33 11.32 4.92
C ASN A 74 -2.67 10.63 3.59
N TYR A 75 -1.74 10.64 2.64
CA TYR A 75 -1.87 9.95 1.35
C TYR A 75 -2.09 8.45 1.55
N VAL A 76 -1.24 7.79 2.36
CA VAL A 76 -1.33 6.36 2.63
C VAL A 76 -2.68 6.00 3.25
N LYS A 77 -3.15 6.76 4.24
CA LYS A 77 -4.47 6.55 4.88
C LYS A 77 -5.60 6.64 3.86
N ARG A 78 -5.63 7.70 3.03
CA ARG A 78 -6.67 7.90 2.02
C ARG A 78 -6.67 6.81 0.95
N VAL A 79 -5.50 6.49 0.39
CA VAL A 79 -5.40 5.48 -0.68
C VAL A 79 -5.71 4.08 -0.16
N THR A 80 -5.35 3.77 1.08
CA THR A 80 -5.71 2.50 1.73
C THR A 80 -7.23 2.35 1.86
N VAL A 81 -7.93 3.40 2.31
CA VAL A 81 -9.41 3.39 2.40
C VAL A 81 -10.04 3.26 1.02
N ASN A 82 -9.56 4.01 0.02
CA ASN A 82 -10.06 3.90 -1.35
C ASN A 82 -9.86 2.49 -1.90
N TYR A 83 -8.69 1.89 -1.68
CA TYR A 83 -8.40 0.53 -2.11
C TYR A 83 -9.37 -0.48 -1.50
N TYR A 84 -9.71 -0.35 -0.21
CA TYR A 84 -10.73 -1.17 0.42
C TYR A 84 -12.07 -1.10 -0.32
N PHE A 85 -12.59 0.12 -0.55
CA PHE A 85 -13.88 0.28 -1.22
C PHE A 85 -13.85 -0.21 -2.66
N TYR A 86 -12.80 0.08 -3.42
CA TYR A 86 -12.67 -0.42 -4.79
C TYR A 86 -12.53 -1.95 -4.85
N SER A 87 -11.88 -2.58 -3.86
CA SER A 87 -11.85 -4.05 -3.76
C SER A 87 -13.24 -4.65 -3.54
N LYS A 88 -14.14 -3.93 -2.85
CA LYS A 88 -15.53 -4.35 -2.64
C LYS A 88 -16.42 -4.11 -3.86
N LEU A 89 -16.18 -3.03 -4.60
CA LEU A 89 -16.99 -2.68 -5.77
C LEU A 89 -16.61 -3.49 -7.01
N TYR A 90 -15.31 -3.69 -7.24
CA TYR A 90 -14.77 -4.23 -8.49
C TYR A 90 -13.96 -5.52 -8.31
N GLY A 91 -13.63 -5.88 -7.06
CA GLY A 91 -12.88 -7.09 -6.73
C GLY A 91 -13.74 -8.19 -6.12
N LYS A 92 -13.08 -9.22 -5.61
CA LYS A 92 -13.69 -10.31 -4.83
C LYS A 92 -13.94 -9.89 -3.37
N GLY A 93 -13.45 -8.71 -2.99
CA GLY A 93 -13.60 -8.13 -1.66
C GLY A 93 -12.69 -8.76 -0.60
N ASP A 94 -11.77 -9.63 -1.00
CA ASP A 94 -10.77 -10.28 -0.15
C ASP A 94 -9.34 -9.81 -0.45
N GLU A 95 -9.15 -8.97 -1.47
CA GLU A 95 -7.88 -8.31 -1.79
C GLU A 95 -7.39 -7.43 -0.63
N TRP A 96 -8.30 -6.99 0.26
CA TRP A 96 -7.96 -6.34 1.54
C TRP A 96 -7.06 -7.19 2.46
N ARG A 97 -6.90 -8.49 2.19
CA ARG A 97 -5.97 -9.33 2.95
C ARG A 97 -4.50 -8.98 2.73
N ILE A 98 -4.16 -8.23 1.67
CA ILE A 98 -2.78 -7.77 1.40
C ILE A 98 -2.21 -6.83 2.48
N PHE A 99 -3.06 -6.34 3.38
CA PHE A 99 -2.69 -5.49 4.51
C PHE A 99 -2.34 -6.29 5.78
N SER A 100 -2.55 -7.62 5.79
CA SER A 100 -2.36 -8.48 6.96
C SER A 100 -1.34 -9.59 6.68
N PRO A 101 -0.14 -9.57 7.32
CA PRO A 101 0.85 -10.64 7.21
C PRO A 101 0.33 -12.03 7.64
N THR A 102 -0.77 -12.10 8.37
CA THR A 102 -1.28 -13.30 9.08
C THR A 102 -2.41 -14.08 8.41
N SER A 103 -2.67 -13.94 7.10
CA SER A 103 -3.77 -14.68 6.45
C SER A 103 -3.32 -15.73 5.42
N ARG A 104 -2.51 -16.70 5.86
CA ARG A 104 -2.41 -18.03 5.22
C ARG A 104 -3.09 -19.15 6.01
N GLY A 105 -3.89 -18.81 7.03
CA GLY A 105 -4.80 -19.74 7.71
C GLY A 105 -6.22 -19.58 7.19
N LYS A 106 -6.87 -20.67 6.77
CA LYS A 106 -8.29 -20.70 6.38
C LYS A 106 -9.11 -19.97 7.43
N ALA A 107 -9.86 -18.95 7.02
CA ALA A 107 -10.95 -18.42 7.82
C ALA A 107 -11.96 -19.56 7.99
N THR A 108 -11.89 -20.28 9.11
CA THR A 108 -13.00 -21.12 9.53
C THR A 108 -14.11 -20.17 9.91
N ALA A 109 -15.13 -20.11 9.06
CA ALA A 109 -16.39 -19.45 9.37
C ALA A 109 -16.94 -20.09 10.66
N ARG A 110 -16.77 -19.41 11.78
CA ARG A 110 -17.61 -19.61 12.95
C ARG A 110 -18.56 -18.43 12.99
N THR A 111 -19.72 -18.63 12.37
CA THR A 111 -20.93 -17.90 12.73
C THR A 111 -21.58 -18.67 13.91
N PRO A 112 -22.13 -17.98 14.92
CA PRO A 112 -22.82 -18.61 16.05
C PRO A 112 -23.98 -19.52 15.62
#